data_AF-A0A520LE21-F1
#
_entry.id   AF-A0A520LE21-F1
#
_cell.length_a   1.000
_cell.length_b   1.000
_cell.length_c   1.000
_cell.angle_alpha   90.00
_cell.angle_beta   90.00
_cell.angle_gamma   90.00
#
_symmetry.space_group_name_H-M   'P 1'
#
loop_
_entity.id
_entity.type
_entity.pdbx_description
1 polymer ?
#
loop_
_entity_poly.entity_id
_entity_poly.type
_entity_poly.pdbx_seq_one_letter_code
_entity_poly.pdbx_strand_id
1 'polypeptide(L)'
;MDVRGARWAQTKIPSRTTENSQHLWLRCFLQVPDRLVTSAGDERDLWRSSTVIAISDLPGKFEVFLNGQIIIKSDGIPLGEEQRFKVPKDILGKNKFNALVIHIDSKGIASGLASAPVLIDYFNELVLDQEWEVTTTQPGAADFEAKVKKPEFAAYLASQFKLSSRPLARTIDPIRGRQIPPGEDLPLLKTDDDLAVEALLSEPEIAQPTHFSFDVRGRLWVAQYRQYPYPSGLEMTGRDQYYRSKYN
;
A
#
# COMPACT_ATOMS: atom_id res chain seq x y z
N MET A 1 -28.73 -15.68 -23.98
CA MET A 1 -27.90 -14.82 -23.13
C MET A 1 -26.49 -14.93 -23.67
N ASP A 2 -25.98 -13.84 -24.22
CA ASP A 2 -24.72 -13.81 -24.96
C ASP A 2 -23.55 -13.98 -23.96
N VAL A 3 -22.87 -15.13 -24.01
CA VAL A 3 -21.73 -15.50 -23.13
C VAL A 3 -20.43 -14.86 -23.63
N ARG A 4 -20.51 -13.68 -24.22
CA ARG A 4 -19.32 -12.93 -24.63
C ARG A 4 -18.82 -12.17 -23.41
N GLY A 5 -17.82 -12.75 -22.74
CA GLY A 5 -17.07 -12.09 -21.67
C GLY A 5 -16.49 -10.74 -22.14
N ALA A 6 -16.09 -9.90 -21.20
CA ALA A 6 -15.58 -8.58 -21.51
C ALA A 6 -14.43 -8.64 -22.52
N ARG A 7 -14.48 -7.76 -23.53
CA ARG A 7 -13.38 -7.60 -24.47
C ARG A 7 -12.39 -6.60 -23.88
N TRP A 8 -11.20 -7.08 -23.56
CA TRP A 8 -10.12 -6.28 -23.03
C TRP A 8 -9.29 -5.67 -24.17
N ALA A 9 -9.04 -4.37 -24.09
CA ALA A 9 -8.15 -3.63 -24.98
C ALA A 9 -6.85 -3.29 -24.25
N GLN A 10 -5.73 -3.18 -24.96
CA GLN A 10 -4.47 -2.74 -24.36
C GLN A 10 -4.51 -1.24 -24.05
N THR A 11 -3.84 -0.84 -22.98
CA THR A 11 -3.64 0.55 -22.59
C THR A 11 -2.32 0.72 -21.82
N LYS A 12 -1.96 1.96 -21.51
CA LYS A 12 -0.83 2.35 -20.66
C LYS A 12 -1.31 3.35 -19.61
N ILE A 13 -0.52 3.54 -18.55
CA ILE A 13 -0.79 4.54 -17.53
C ILE A 13 -0.01 5.83 -17.88
N PRO A 14 -0.63 7.02 -17.91
CA PRO A 14 -2.00 7.32 -17.48
C PRO A 14 -3.10 6.78 -18.40
N SER A 15 -4.11 6.12 -17.83
CA SER A 15 -5.19 5.46 -18.59
C SER A 15 -6.47 6.29 -18.53
N ARG A 16 -6.53 7.40 -19.28
CA ARG A 16 -7.75 8.22 -19.36
C ARG A 16 -8.77 7.59 -20.30
N THR A 17 -10.05 7.76 -20.01
CA THR A 17 -11.11 7.41 -20.97
C THR A 17 -12.04 8.59 -21.23
N THR A 18 -12.45 8.73 -22.48
CA THR A 18 -13.41 9.73 -22.96
C THR A 18 -14.79 9.11 -23.19
N GLU A 19 -14.97 7.82 -22.93
CA GLU A 19 -16.24 7.14 -23.14
C GLU A 19 -17.24 7.47 -22.03
N ASN A 20 -18.48 7.75 -22.41
CA ASN A 20 -19.62 7.83 -21.49
C ASN A 20 -19.97 6.41 -20.98
N SER A 21 -19.11 5.84 -20.15
CA SER A 21 -19.36 4.59 -19.44
C SER A 21 -19.70 4.86 -17.97
N GLN A 22 -20.45 3.95 -17.36
CA GLN A 22 -20.68 3.96 -15.91
C GLN A 22 -19.56 3.27 -15.13
N HIS A 23 -18.73 2.46 -15.81
CA HIS A 23 -17.65 1.68 -15.21
C HIS A 23 -16.39 1.66 -16.08
N LEU A 24 -15.23 1.69 -15.43
CA LEU A 24 -13.93 1.42 -16.06
C LEU A 24 -13.24 0.31 -15.28
N TRP A 25 -12.83 -0.73 -16.00
CA TRP A 25 -12.10 -1.86 -15.44
C TRP A 25 -10.71 -1.86 -16.05
N LEU A 26 -9.69 -1.95 -15.20
CA LEU A 26 -8.30 -2.09 -15.58
C LEU A 26 -7.75 -3.37 -14.99
N ARG A 27 -6.89 -4.07 -15.72
CA ARG A 27 -6.17 -5.20 -15.14
C ARG A 27 -4.74 -5.31 -15.62
N CYS A 28 -3.92 -5.92 -14.77
CA CYS A 28 -2.63 -6.46 -15.14
C CYS A 28 -2.37 -7.76 -14.37
N PHE A 29 -1.28 -8.43 -14.71
CA PHE A 29 -0.93 -9.73 -14.18
C PHE A 29 0.48 -9.72 -13.60
N LEU A 30 0.61 -10.20 -12.35
CA LEU A 30 1.83 -10.06 -11.56
C LEU A 30 2.44 -11.42 -11.28
N GLN A 31 3.63 -11.67 -11.82
CA GLN A 31 4.51 -12.68 -11.24
C GLN A 31 5.26 -12.05 -10.07
N VAL A 32 5.23 -12.73 -8.92
CA VAL A 32 5.84 -12.23 -7.68
C VAL A 32 7.01 -13.11 -7.24
N PRO A 33 8.02 -12.55 -6.57
CA PRO A 33 9.14 -13.32 -6.05
C PRO A 33 8.72 -14.21 -4.87
N ASP A 34 9.46 -15.30 -4.65
CA ASP A 34 9.15 -16.32 -3.63
C ASP A 34 8.93 -15.74 -2.22
N ARG A 35 9.64 -14.66 -1.87
CA ARG A 35 9.50 -13.96 -0.58
C ARG A 35 8.10 -13.38 -0.31
N LEU A 36 7.27 -13.19 -1.33
CA LEU A 36 5.90 -12.67 -1.18
C LEU A 36 4.85 -13.78 -1.05
N VAL A 37 5.24 -15.04 -1.19
CA VAL A 37 4.32 -16.19 -1.17
C VAL A 37 4.74 -17.23 -0.14
N THR A 38 6.03 -17.38 0.11
CA THR A 38 6.59 -18.29 1.11
C THR A 38 7.08 -17.48 2.31
N SER A 39 6.64 -17.84 3.52
CA SER A 39 7.18 -17.24 4.74
C SER A 39 8.68 -17.59 4.86
N ALA A 40 9.49 -16.64 5.32
CA ALA A 40 10.90 -16.89 5.59
C ALA A 40 11.13 -17.73 6.87
N GLY A 41 10.06 -18.14 7.56
CA GLY A 41 10.13 -18.89 8.82
C GLY A 41 10.46 -18.02 10.04
N ASP A 42 10.57 -16.70 9.85
CA ASP A 42 10.68 -15.73 10.92
C ASP A 42 9.30 -15.45 11.55
N GLU A 43 9.26 -15.21 12.85
CA GLU A 43 8.00 -14.95 13.59
C GLU A 43 7.19 -13.80 13.01
N ARG A 44 7.85 -12.85 12.32
CA ARG A 44 7.23 -11.63 11.81
C ARG A 44 6.79 -11.73 10.35
N ASP A 45 7.27 -12.71 9.60
CA ASP A 45 6.95 -12.90 8.18
C ASP A 45 7.06 -11.58 7.40
N LEU A 46 8.21 -10.90 7.57
CA LEU A 46 8.36 -9.46 7.30
C LEU A 46 7.91 -9.05 5.90
N TRP A 47 8.29 -9.79 4.87
CA TRP A 47 7.98 -9.45 3.48
C TRP A 47 6.48 -9.43 3.20
N ARG A 48 5.76 -10.50 3.56
CA ARG A 48 4.32 -10.62 3.38
C ARG A 48 3.58 -9.65 4.31
N SER A 49 4.05 -9.51 5.56
CA SER A 49 3.53 -8.56 6.55
C SER A 49 3.69 -7.09 6.14
N SER A 50 4.64 -6.76 5.27
CA SER A 50 4.87 -5.39 4.82
C SER A 50 4.39 -5.10 3.40
N THR A 51 3.83 -6.09 2.70
CA THR A 51 3.34 -5.88 1.33
C THR A 51 2.14 -4.93 1.30
N VAL A 52 2.24 -3.87 0.49
CA VAL A 52 1.20 -2.87 0.26
C VAL A 52 1.11 -2.50 -1.22
N ILE A 53 -0.06 -2.04 -1.67
CA ILE A 53 -0.21 -1.35 -2.95
C ILE A 53 -0.45 0.14 -2.69
N ALA A 54 0.36 0.98 -3.33
CA ALA A 54 0.20 2.43 -3.32
C ALA A 54 -0.55 2.87 -4.58
N ILE A 55 -1.57 3.70 -4.39
CA ILE A 55 -2.36 4.31 -5.46
C ILE A 55 -2.42 5.82 -5.17
N SER A 56 -2.31 6.63 -6.23
CA SER A 56 -2.36 8.09 -6.14
C SER A 56 -3.38 8.63 -7.14
N ASP A 57 -3.86 9.85 -6.89
CA ASP A 57 -4.60 10.65 -7.88
C ASP A 57 -5.83 9.96 -8.49
N LEU A 58 -6.57 9.19 -7.70
CA LEU A 58 -7.76 8.44 -8.15
C LEU A 58 -9.02 8.95 -7.43
N PRO A 59 -9.56 10.12 -7.80
CA PRO A 59 -10.79 10.63 -7.23
C PRO A 59 -11.99 9.77 -7.67
N GLY A 60 -12.97 9.58 -6.79
CA GLY A 60 -14.12 8.70 -7.05
C GLY A 60 -13.94 7.31 -6.47
N LYS A 61 -15.02 6.54 -6.38
CA LYS A 61 -14.96 5.23 -5.72
C LYS A 61 -14.25 4.23 -6.61
N PHE A 62 -13.45 3.39 -5.97
CA PHE A 62 -12.81 2.28 -6.66
C PHE A 62 -12.69 1.04 -5.77
N GLU A 63 -12.66 -0.10 -6.43
CA GLU A 63 -12.42 -1.40 -5.82
C GLU A 63 -11.19 -2.04 -6.47
N VAL A 64 -10.41 -2.76 -5.67
CA VAL A 64 -9.27 -3.54 -6.16
C VAL A 64 -9.47 -4.99 -5.82
N PHE A 65 -9.33 -5.83 -6.83
CA PHE A 65 -9.42 -7.27 -6.75
C PHE A 65 -8.03 -7.86 -6.98
N LEU A 66 -7.71 -8.89 -6.20
CA LEU A 66 -6.50 -9.68 -6.38
C LEU A 66 -6.90 -11.15 -6.35
N ASN A 67 -6.68 -11.86 -7.47
CA ASN A 67 -7.06 -13.27 -7.63
C ASN A 67 -8.51 -13.56 -7.20
N GLY A 68 -9.46 -12.82 -7.76
CA GLY A 68 -10.90 -12.99 -7.49
C GLY A 68 -11.41 -12.35 -6.19
N GLN A 69 -10.54 -11.96 -5.26
CA GLN A 69 -10.95 -11.41 -3.97
C GLN A 69 -10.83 -9.88 -3.96
N ILE A 70 -11.85 -9.20 -3.45
CA ILE A 70 -11.78 -7.75 -3.19
C ILE A 70 -10.86 -7.52 -2.00
N ILE A 71 -9.77 -6.77 -2.21
CA ILE A 71 -8.82 -6.40 -1.16
C ILE A 71 -8.91 -4.93 -0.75
N ILE A 72 -9.51 -4.08 -1.59
CA ILE A 72 -9.64 -2.65 -1.33
C ILE A 72 -11.03 -2.19 -1.76
N LYS A 73 -11.67 -1.41 -0.89
CA LYS A 73 -12.83 -0.56 -1.21
C LYS A 73 -12.49 0.84 -0.73
N SER A 74 -12.51 1.79 -1.64
CA SER A 74 -12.12 3.17 -1.36
C SER A 74 -13.18 4.14 -1.87
N ASP A 75 -13.45 5.20 -1.10
CA ASP A 75 -14.30 6.32 -1.53
C ASP A 75 -13.54 7.32 -2.43
N GLY A 76 -12.24 7.09 -2.66
CA GLY A 76 -11.39 7.84 -3.58
C GLY A 76 -10.15 8.43 -2.91
N ILE A 77 -9.20 8.81 -3.75
CA ILE A 77 -7.94 9.44 -3.36
C ILE A 77 -7.90 10.81 -4.03
N PRO A 78 -7.86 11.92 -3.27
CA PRO A 78 -7.74 13.26 -3.83
C PRO A 78 -6.52 13.41 -4.74
N LEU A 79 -6.58 14.38 -5.65
CA LEU A 79 -5.45 14.75 -6.50
C LEU A 79 -4.31 15.30 -5.63
N GLY A 80 -3.08 14.89 -5.95
CA GLY A 80 -1.87 15.22 -5.20
C GLY A 80 -1.59 14.31 -4.00
N GLU A 81 -2.50 13.38 -3.70
CA GLU A 81 -2.39 12.50 -2.54
C GLU A 81 -2.14 11.03 -2.93
N GLU A 82 -1.58 10.27 -2.00
CA GLU A 82 -1.35 8.83 -2.13
C GLU A 82 -1.99 8.09 -0.96
N GLN A 83 -2.56 6.92 -1.22
CA GLN A 83 -2.97 5.98 -0.18
C GLN A 83 -2.27 4.64 -0.37
N ARG A 84 -1.75 4.10 0.72
CA ARG A 84 -1.20 2.75 0.79
C ARG A 84 -2.22 1.80 1.39
N PHE A 85 -2.46 0.69 0.70
CA PHE A 85 -3.41 -0.34 1.13
C PHE A 85 -2.69 -1.65 1.39
N LYS A 86 -3.12 -2.35 2.44
CA LYS A 86 -2.53 -3.64 2.80
C LYS A 86 -2.89 -4.70 1.75
N VAL A 87 -1.89 -5.44 1.28
CA VAL A 87 -2.13 -6.70 0.56
C VAL A 87 -2.26 -7.82 1.59
N PRO A 88 -3.37 -8.58 1.60
CA PRO A 88 -3.53 -9.71 2.50
C PRO A 88 -2.42 -10.74 2.33
N LYS A 89 -2.06 -11.40 3.43
CA LYS A 89 -1.19 -12.58 3.35
C LYS A 89 -1.90 -13.69 2.59
N ASP A 90 -1.12 -14.57 1.97
CA ASP A 90 -1.60 -15.81 1.33
C ASP A 90 -2.49 -15.64 0.08
N ILE A 91 -2.83 -14.41 -0.31
CA ILE A 91 -3.63 -14.15 -1.51
C ILE A 91 -2.83 -14.35 -2.81
N LEU A 92 -1.51 -14.17 -2.76
CA LEU A 92 -0.63 -14.30 -3.91
C LEU A 92 -0.24 -15.76 -4.13
N GLY A 93 -0.39 -16.23 -5.37
CA GLY A 93 0.01 -17.55 -5.81
C GLY A 93 1.45 -17.58 -6.31
N LYS A 94 2.21 -18.59 -5.85
CA LYS A 94 3.54 -18.93 -6.36
C LYS A 94 3.47 -19.44 -7.80
N ASN A 95 4.46 -19.11 -8.62
CA ASN A 95 4.58 -19.58 -10.02
C ASN A 95 3.33 -19.29 -10.89
N LYS A 96 2.62 -18.22 -10.55
CA LYS A 96 1.44 -17.74 -11.27
C LYS A 96 1.60 -16.27 -11.62
N PHE A 97 0.80 -15.86 -12.59
CA PHE A 97 0.52 -14.50 -12.96
C PHE A 97 -0.76 -14.07 -12.23
N ASN A 98 -0.59 -13.50 -11.05
CA ASN A 98 -1.66 -13.05 -10.16
C ASN A 98 -2.46 -11.92 -10.83
N ALA A 99 -3.77 -12.03 -10.89
CA ALA A 99 -4.61 -11.03 -11.55
C ALA A 99 -4.89 -9.88 -10.58
N LEU A 100 -4.40 -8.68 -10.91
CA LEU A 100 -4.75 -7.43 -10.25
C LEU A 100 -5.77 -6.71 -11.13
N VAL A 101 -6.98 -6.49 -10.61
CA VAL A 101 -8.07 -5.80 -11.32
C VAL A 101 -8.51 -4.60 -10.51
N ILE A 102 -8.65 -3.44 -11.16
CA ILE A 102 -9.14 -2.21 -10.56
C ILE A 102 -10.45 -1.82 -11.25
N HIS A 103 -11.50 -1.63 -10.47
CA HIS A 103 -12.78 -1.10 -10.91
C HIS A 103 -12.92 0.33 -10.44
N ILE A 104 -13.28 1.24 -11.35
CA ILE A 104 -13.49 2.66 -11.09
C ILE A 104 -14.93 3.02 -11.45
N ASP A 105 -15.60 3.72 -10.54
CA ASP A 105 -16.96 4.21 -10.71
C ASP A 105 -17.06 5.43 -11.64
N SER A 106 -18.27 5.79 -12.03
CA SER A 106 -18.55 6.87 -12.98
C SER A 106 -17.96 8.24 -12.62
N LYS A 107 -17.71 8.52 -11.33
CA LYS A 107 -17.08 9.79 -10.92
C LYS A 107 -15.57 9.80 -11.18
N GLY A 108 -14.90 8.65 -11.07
CA GLY A 108 -13.46 8.52 -11.27
C GLY A 108 -13.05 8.16 -12.70
N ILE A 109 -13.98 7.69 -13.53
CA ILE A 109 -13.71 7.20 -14.90
C ILE A 109 -12.95 8.21 -15.76
N ALA A 110 -13.34 9.49 -15.74
CA ALA A 110 -12.70 10.52 -16.56
C ALA A 110 -11.21 10.70 -16.21
N SER A 111 -10.85 10.52 -14.93
CA SER A 111 -9.47 10.56 -14.47
C SER A 111 -8.71 9.29 -14.84
N GLY A 112 -9.40 8.14 -14.76
CA GLY A 112 -8.77 6.83 -14.86
C GLY A 112 -7.64 6.67 -13.85
N LEU A 113 -6.65 5.81 -14.14
CA LEU A 113 -5.40 5.83 -13.38
C LEU A 113 -4.51 6.95 -13.91
N ALA A 114 -4.36 8.03 -13.14
CA ALA A 114 -3.50 9.15 -13.50
C ALA A 114 -2.00 8.83 -13.31
N SER A 115 -1.69 7.94 -12.38
CA SER A 115 -0.34 7.51 -12.01
C SER A 115 -0.30 5.98 -11.86
N ALA A 116 0.86 5.37 -12.15
CA ALA A 116 1.02 3.92 -12.04
C ALA A 116 0.93 3.47 -10.57
N PRO A 117 0.08 2.49 -10.22
CA PRO A 117 0.13 1.89 -8.90
C PRO A 117 1.49 1.25 -8.63
N VAL A 118 1.89 1.21 -7.36
CA VAL A 118 3.18 0.63 -6.95
C VAL A 118 2.95 -0.47 -5.94
N LEU A 119 3.39 -1.69 -6.25
CA LEU A 119 3.43 -2.78 -5.28
C LEU A 119 4.74 -2.68 -4.50
N ILE A 120 4.67 -2.61 -3.18
CA ILE A 120 5.80 -2.36 -2.30
C ILE A 120 5.88 -3.50 -1.30
N ASP A 121 7.05 -4.11 -1.17
CA ASP A 121 7.40 -5.03 -0.09
C ASP A 121 8.37 -4.37 0.91
N TYR A 122 8.96 -5.16 1.81
CA TYR A 122 9.83 -4.63 2.86
C TYR A 122 11.02 -3.82 2.32
N PHE A 123 11.66 -4.25 1.23
CA PHE A 123 12.83 -3.57 0.66
C PHE A 123 12.66 -3.14 -0.79
N ASN A 124 11.66 -3.67 -1.48
CA ASN A 124 11.54 -3.59 -2.92
C ASN A 124 10.20 -3.00 -3.35
N GLU A 125 10.18 -2.47 -4.56
CA GLU A 125 9.01 -1.99 -5.23
C GLU A 125 8.94 -2.50 -6.66
N LEU A 126 7.72 -2.61 -7.17
CA LEU A 126 7.38 -2.84 -8.56
C LEU A 126 6.40 -1.75 -8.97
N VAL A 127 6.84 -0.86 -9.86
CA VAL A 127 5.99 0.17 -10.46
C VAL A 127 5.23 -0.47 -11.61
N LEU A 128 3.90 -0.32 -11.62
CA LEU A 128 3.02 -0.91 -12.63
C LEU A 128 2.80 0.07 -13.81
N ASP A 129 3.89 0.55 -14.41
CA ASP A 129 3.94 1.63 -15.40
C ASP A 129 4.09 1.17 -16.87
N GLN A 130 4.02 -0.14 -17.12
CA GLN A 130 4.11 -0.72 -18.45
C GLN A 130 2.72 -0.83 -19.08
N GLU A 131 2.33 -2.04 -19.48
CA GLU A 131 1.06 -2.30 -20.14
C GLU A 131 -0.01 -2.67 -19.13
N TRP A 132 -1.24 -2.27 -19.45
CA TRP A 132 -2.46 -2.64 -18.78
C TRP A 132 -3.49 -3.07 -19.82
N GLU A 133 -4.50 -3.80 -19.38
CA GLU A 133 -5.69 -4.06 -20.16
C GLU A 133 -6.87 -3.29 -19.58
N VAL A 134 -7.77 -2.80 -20.44
CA VAL A 134 -8.92 -1.98 -20.09
C VAL A 134 -10.20 -2.47 -20.75
N THR A 135 -11.33 -2.34 -20.05
CA THR A 135 -12.67 -2.55 -20.60
C THR A 135 -13.69 -1.66 -19.88
N THR A 136 -14.71 -1.23 -20.62
CA THR A 136 -15.90 -0.54 -20.08
C THR A 136 -17.08 -1.48 -19.87
N THR A 137 -16.92 -2.75 -20.22
CA THR A 137 -17.92 -3.82 -20.03
C THR A 137 -17.61 -4.67 -18.81
N GLN A 138 -18.65 -5.19 -18.15
CA GLN A 138 -18.52 -6.03 -16.95
C GLN A 138 -17.68 -7.29 -17.24
N PRO A 139 -16.55 -7.50 -16.54
CA PRO A 139 -15.76 -8.70 -16.67
C PRO A 139 -16.47 -9.95 -16.13
N GLY A 140 -16.13 -11.11 -16.71
CA GLY A 140 -16.58 -12.41 -16.21
C GLY A 140 -15.69 -12.92 -15.07
N ALA A 141 -16.13 -13.94 -14.34
CA ALA A 141 -15.38 -14.48 -13.20
C ALA A 141 -13.94 -14.90 -13.55
N ALA A 142 -13.74 -15.50 -14.72
CA ALA A 142 -12.41 -15.93 -15.18
C ALA A 142 -11.42 -14.77 -15.42
N ASP A 143 -11.91 -13.54 -15.60
CA ASP A 143 -11.05 -12.36 -15.81
C ASP A 143 -10.33 -11.92 -14.54
N PHE A 144 -10.80 -12.36 -13.37
CA PHE A 144 -10.23 -12.04 -12.05
C PHE A 144 -9.25 -13.10 -11.54
N GLU A 145 -9.12 -14.22 -12.24
CA GLU A 145 -8.34 -15.38 -11.79
C GLU A 145 -6.86 -15.29 -12.19
N ALA A 146 -6.00 -15.84 -11.34
CA ALA A 146 -4.58 -15.97 -11.65
C ALA A 146 -4.34 -16.89 -12.85
N LYS A 147 -3.37 -16.55 -13.69
CA LYS A 147 -2.99 -17.35 -14.87
C LYS A 147 -1.71 -18.14 -14.61
N VAL A 148 -1.66 -19.39 -15.09
CA VAL A 148 -0.43 -20.21 -15.01
C VAL A 148 0.58 -19.81 -16.09
N LYS A 149 0.09 -19.58 -17.31
CA LYS A 149 0.92 -19.12 -18.43
C LYS A 149 1.02 -17.60 -18.41
N LYS A 150 2.19 -17.09 -18.83
CA LYS A 150 2.41 -15.65 -19.02
C LYS A 150 1.37 -15.10 -20.01
N PRO A 151 0.60 -14.08 -19.63
CA PRO A 151 -0.28 -13.37 -20.55
C PRO A 151 0.53 -12.66 -21.65
N GLU A 152 -0.07 -12.51 -22.83
CA GLU A 152 0.58 -11.85 -23.96
C GLU A 152 0.89 -10.37 -23.65
N PHE A 153 -0.02 -9.69 -22.96
CA PHE A 153 0.07 -8.28 -22.58
C PHE A 153 -0.14 -8.08 -21.07
N ALA A 154 0.21 -6.89 -20.57
CA ALA A 154 -0.02 -6.46 -19.19
C ALA A 154 0.55 -7.41 -18.12
N ALA A 155 1.71 -8.04 -18.41
CA ALA A 155 2.37 -8.99 -17.52
C ALA A 155 3.64 -8.39 -16.91
N TYR A 156 3.67 -8.27 -15.59
CA TYR A 156 4.82 -7.85 -14.80
C TYR A 156 5.54 -9.06 -14.22
N LEU A 157 6.87 -9.03 -14.23
CA LEU A 157 7.74 -10.14 -13.84
C LEU A 157 8.34 -9.91 -12.45
N ALA A 158 8.60 -11.00 -11.74
CA ALA A 158 9.26 -10.95 -10.43
C ALA A 158 10.67 -10.30 -10.50
N SER A 159 11.34 -10.42 -11.66
CA SER A 159 12.65 -9.82 -11.92
C SER A 159 12.63 -8.30 -12.09
N GLN A 160 11.44 -7.68 -12.20
CA GLN A 160 11.29 -6.23 -12.32
C GLN A 160 11.22 -5.52 -10.96
N PHE A 161 11.11 -6.27 -9.87
CA PHE A 161 11.22 -5.68 -8.52
C PHE A 161 12.61 -5.10 -8.34
N LYS A 162 12.66 -3.86 -7.86
CA LYS A 162 13.89 -3.14 -7.55
C LYS A 162 13.87 -2.66 -6.11
N LEU A 163 15.03 -2.34 -5.55
CA LEU A 163 15.11 -1.73 -4.23
C LEU A 163 14.33 -0.41 -4.20
N SER A 164 13.53 -0.23 -3.15
CA SER A 164 12.66 0.93 -3.02
C SER A 164 13.47 2.20 -2.77
N SER A 165 13.37 3.14 -3.71
CA SER A 165 14.03 4.45 -3.65
C SER A 165 13.08 5.61 -3.94
N ARG A 166 11.79 5.33 -4.16
CA ARG A 166 10.82 6.41 -4.40
C ARG A 166 10.59 7.22 -3.11
N PRO A 167 10.43 8.55 -3.21
CA PRO A 167 9.83 9.32 -2.13
C PRO A 167 8.48 8.69 -1.76
N LEU A 168 8.29 8.37 -0.48
CA LEU A 168 7.00 7.88 -0.02
C LEU A 168 6.16 9.08 0.36
N ALA A 169 5.14 9.37 -0.44
CA ALA A 169 4.12 10.33 -0.05
C ALA A 169 3.48 9.92 1.29
N ARG A 170 3.03 10.94 2.02
CA ARG A 170 2.25 10.71 3.23
C ARG A 170 0.98 9.97 2.84
N THR A 171 0.71 8.85 3.50
CA THR A 171 -0.57 8.16 3.30
C THR A 171 -1.65 8.98 4.00
N ILE A 172 -2.77 9.22 3.31
CA ILE A 172 -3.87 10.04 3.85
C ILE A 172 -4.40 9.41 5.14
N ASP A 173 -4.70 8.11 5.09
CA ASP A 173 -5.15 7.33 6.23
C ASP A 173 -4.10 6.26 6.58
N PRO A 174 -3.26 6.47 7.61
CA PRO A 174 -2.27 5.47 8.00
C PRO A 174 -2.95 4.26 8.62
N ILE A 175 -2.45 3.07 8.29
CA ILE A 175 -2.85 1.84 8.97
C ILE A 175 -2.35 1.92 10.42
N ARG A 176 -3.25 2.21 11.36
CA ARG A 176 -2.92 2.33 12.78
C ARG A 176 -3.01 0.96 13.45
N GLY A 177 -2.12 0.72 14.41
CA GLY A 177 -2.26 -0.38 15.35
C GLY A 177 -3.43 -0.14 16.31
N ARG A 178 -3.64 -1.10 17.23
CA ARG A 178 -4.58 -0.91 18.35
C ARG A 178 -4.21 0.36 19.12
N GLN A 179 -5.11 1.34 19.13
CA GLN A 179 -4.96 2.53 19.95
C GLN A 179 -5.62 2.28 21.31
N ILE A 180 -4.91 2.65 22.36
CA ILE A 180 -5.36 2.52 23.74
C ILE A 180 -5.20 3.89 24.39
N PRO A 181 -6.25 4.47 24.98
CA PRO A 181 -6.14 5.76 25.66
C PRO A 181 -5.06 5.72 26.76
N PRO A 182 -4.35 6.83 27.00
CA PRO A 182 -3.44 6.93 28.14
C PRO A 182 -4.11 6.53 29.46
N GLY A 183 -3.47 5.65 30.23
CA GLY A 183 -3.97 5.15 31.51
C GLY A 183 -4.78 3.86 31.42
N GLU A 184 -5.37 3.54 30.26
CA GLU A 184 -6.00 2.23 30.00
C GLU A 184 -5.01 1.17 29.51
N ASP A 185 -3.79 1.60 29.15
CA ASP A 185 -2.70 0.77 28.66
C ASP A 185 -1.97 0.03 29.78
N LEU A 186 -1.76 0.68 30.93
CA LEU A 186 -1.05 0.09 32.08
C LEU A 186 -1.59 -1.28 32.51
N PRO A 187 -2.92 -1.50 32.68
CA PRO A 187 -3.46 -2.81 33.07
C PRO A 187 -3.29 -3.92 32.03
N LEU A 188 -2.92 -3.57 30.79
CA LEU A 188 -2.69 -4.52 29.70
C LEU A 188 -1.24 -5.01 29.64
N LEU A 189 -0.34 -4.30 30.32
CA LEU A 189 1.05 -4.72 30.45
C LEU A 189 1.14 -5.86 31.47
N LYS A 190 2.00 -6.82 31.17
CA LYS A 190 2.37 -7.88 32.10
C LYS A 190 3.82 -7.69 32.49
N THR A 191 4.09 -7.73 33.77
CA THR A 191 5.43 -7.66 34.35
C THR A 191 5.70 -8.93 35.14
N ASP A 192 6.97 -9.28 35.28
CA ASP A 192 7.37 -10.28 36.27
C ASP A 192 7.17 -9.72 37.70
N ASP A 193 7.14 -10.61 38.69
CA ASP A 193 6.75 -10.27 40.06
C ASP A 193 7.70 -9.27 40.75
N ASP A 194 8.91 -9.06 40.22
CA ASP A 194 9.94 -8.14 40.72
C ASP A 194 9.98 -6.80 39.96
N LEU A 195 9.08 -6.58 39.00
CA LEU A 195 9.02 -5.38 38.17
C LEU A 195 7.68 -4.65 38.32
N ALA A 196 7.76 -3.32 38.30
CA ALA A 196 6.61 -2.42 38.24
C ALA A 196 6.71 -1.49 37.03
N VAL A 197 5.56 -1.13 36.46
CA VAL A 197 5.47 -0.16 35.37
C VAL A 197 4.64 1.03 35.84
N GLU A 198 5.17 2.23 35.59
CA GLU A 198 4.51 3.50 35.89
C GLU A 198 4.48 4.35 34.62
N ALA A 199 3.35 5.02 34.37
CA ALA A 199 3.23 5.98 33.28
C ALA A 199 3.77 7.34 33.72
N LEU A 200 4.79 7.86 33.02
CA LEU A 200 5.40 9.16 33.33
C LEU A 200 4.82 10.31 32.50
N LEU A 201 4.63 10.09 31.19
CA LEU A 201 4.13 11.08 30.23
C LEU A 201 3.33 10.36 29.14
N SER A 202 2.32 11.03 28.59
CA SER A 202 1.50 10.54 27.48
C SER A 202 1.27 11.63 26.44
N GLU A 203 0.69 11.27 25.30
CA GLU A 203 0.12 12.27 24.39
C GLU A 203 -1.03 13.01 25.11
N PRO A 204 -1.18 14.33 24.92
CA PRO A 204 -0.47 15.20 23.96
C PRO A 204 0.83 15.85 24.47
N GLU A 205 1.22 15.67 25.72
CA GLU A 205 2.39 16.34 26.34
C GLU A 205 3.71 15.94 25.64
N ILE A 206 3.82 14.66 25.29
CA ILE A 206 4.96 14.05 24.56
C ILE A 206 4.47 13.39 23.27
N ALA A 207 5.30 13.36 22.23
CA ALA A 207 5.01 12.65 20.98
C ALA A 207 6.29 12.06 20.36
N GLN A 208 6.26 10.77 19.99
CA GLN A 208 7.39 10.05 19.38
C GLN A 208 8.74 10.24 20.12
N PRO A 209 8.85 9.85 21.41
CA PRO A 209 10.11 9.95 22.15
C PRO A 209 11.18 9.03 21.56
N THR A 210 12.40 9.53 21.44
CA THR A 210 13.55 8.76 20.92
C THR A 210 14.64 8.55 21.95
N HIS A 211 14.69 9.42 22.95
CA HIS A 211 15.65 9.33 24.04
C HIS A 211 15.10 10.03 25.28
N PHE A 212 15.44 9.51 26.45
CA PHE A 212 15.24 10.20 27.70
C PHE A 212 16.41 9.98 28.66
N SER A 213 16.62 10.92 29.56
CA SER A 213 17.61 10.81 30.65
C SER A 213 17.18 11.64 31.85
N PHE A 214 17.72 11.30 33.02
CA PHE A 214 17.56 12.10 34.23
C PHE A 214 18.87 12.84 34.51
N ASP A 215 18.78 14.13 34.82
CA ASP A 215 19.94 14.86 35.31
C ASP A 215 20.21 14.61 36.80
N VAL A 216 21.33 15.15 37.30
CA VAL A 216 21.75 14.99 38.71
C VAL A 216 20.76 15.57 39.74
N ARG A 217 19.76 16.34 39.29
CA ARG A 217 18.68 16.89 40.12
C ARG A 217 17.39 16.09 40.00
N GLY A 218 17.41 14.95 39.29
CA GLY A 218 16.26 14.08 39.08
C GLY A 218 15.26 14.61 38.05
N ARG A 219 15.61 15.60 37.21
CA ARG A 219 14.70 16.10 36.17
C ARG A 219 14.79 15.23 34.92
N LEU A 220 13.63 14.88 34.37
CA LEU A 220 13.52 14.13 33.11
C LEU A 220 13.75 15.07 31.91
N TRP A 221 14.70 14.69 31.06
CA TRP A 221 14.94 15.26 29.75
C TRP A 221 14.48 14.28 28.68
N VAL A 222 13.77 14.77 27.67
CA VAL A 222 13.24 13.96 26.57
C VAL A 222 13.64 14.59 25.23
N ALA A 223 14.20 13.78 24.33
CA ALA A 223 14.26 14.11 22.91
C ALA A 223 13.11 13.40 22.18
N GLN A 224 12.42 14.14 21.31
CA GLN A 224 11.19 13.68 20.68
C GLN A 224 11.07 14.17 19.24
N TYR A 225 10.39 13.43 18.39
CA TYR A 225 10.03 13.87 17.05
C TYR A 225 8.63 14.50 17.03
N ARG A 226 8.52 15.70 16.45
CA ARG A 226 7.21 16.34 16.24
C ARG A 226 6.68 16.18 14.81
N GLN A 227 7.58 16.03 13.84
CA GLN A 227 7.21 16.05 12.42
C GLN A 227 7.97 14.98 11.61
N TYR A 228 8.54 13.97 12.26
CA TYR A 228 9.11 12.84 11.51
C TYR A 228 7.98 11.92 10.99
N PRO A 229 8.06 11.38 9.77
CA PRO A 229 9.05 11.61 8.72
C PRO A 229 8.66 12.71 7.72
N TYR A 230 7.64 13.52 8.02
CA TYR A 230 7.09 14.55 7.12
C TYR A 230 7.19 15.95 7.76
N PRO A 231 8.38 16.59 7.79
CA PRO A 231 8.56 17.93 8.34
C PRO A 231 7.62 18.93 7.67
N SER A 232 7.00 19.81 8.46
CA SER A 232 6.05 20.78 7.90
C SER A 232 6.78 21.79 7.02
N GLY A 233 6.23 22.04 5.82
CA GLY A 233 6.80 23.00 4.87
C GLY A 233 7.98 22.49 4.06
N LEU A 234 8.34 21.20 4.19
CA LEU A 234 9.36 20.57 3.36
C LEU A 234 8.76 19.48 2.46
N GLU A 235 9.24 19.38 1.23
CA GLU A 235 8.84 18.34 0.28
C GLU A 235 9.91 17.25 0.23
N MET A 236 9.53 15.98 0.41
CA MET A 236 10.48 14.87 0.25
C MET A 236 10.75 14.63 -1.24
N THR A 237 11.96 14.96 -1.70
CA THR A 237 12.34 14.85 -3.12
C THR A 237 13.09 13.56 -3.45
N GLY A 238 13.56 12.85 -2.42
CA GLY A 238 14.26 11.59 -2.60
C GLY A 238 14.28 10.75 -1.34
N ARG A 239 14.46 9.44 -1.51
CA ARG A 239 14.81 8.53 -0.44
C ARG A 239 15.76 7.48 -0.99
N ASP A 240 16.69 7.01 -0.17
CA ASP A 240 17.45 5.81 -0.54
C ASP A 240 16.87 4.53 0.10
N GLN A 241 17.53 3.42 -0.19
CA GLN A 241 17.23 2.09 0.36
C GLN A 241 17.35 2.00 1.89
N TYR A 242 18.06 2.94 2.53
CA TYR A 242 18.26 3.00 3.98
C TYR A 242 17.30 3.98 4.66
N TYR A 243 16.21 4.36 3.99
CA TYR A 243 15.20 5.31 4.47
C TYR A 243 15.76 6.70 4.81
N ARG A 244 16.90 7.08 4.22
CA ARG A 244 17.43 8.44 4.36
C ARG A 244 16.72 9.33 3.35
N SER A 245 15.88 10.23 3.86
CA SER A 245 15.11 11.17 3.05
C SER A 245 15.92 12.42 2.70
N LYS A 246 15.72 12.92 1.48
CA LYS A 246 16.16 14.24 1.04
C LYS A 246 14.93 15.13 0.94
N TYR A 247 15.07 16.36 1.41
CA TYR A 247 14.00 17.35 1.41
C TYR A 247 14.46 18.60 0.68
N ASN A 248 13.52 19.23 -0.02
CA ASN A 248 13.66 20.58 -0.58
C ASN A 248 12.82 21.58 0.23
#